data_AF-A0A376CRH9-F1
#
_entry.id   AF-A0A376CRH9-F1
#
_cell.length_a   1.000
_cell.length_b   1.000
_cell.length_c   1.000
_cell.angle_alpha   90.00
_cell.angle_beta   90.00
_cell.angle_gamma   90.00
#
_symmetry.space_group_name_H-M   'P 1'
#
loop_
_entity.id
_entity.type
_entity.pdbx_description
1 polymer ?
#
loop_
_entity_poly.entity_id
_entity_poly.type
_entity_poly.pdbx_seq_one_letter_code
_entity_poly.pdbx_strand_id
1 'polypeptide(L)'
;MGALAEMERELIVERTRAGLAAARAKGRVGGRRPKLTSEQWAQIGRLLEDGESRQRIALIFDVGVSTIYRKFPANKNNKSP
;
A
#
# COMPACT_ATOMS: atom_id res chain seq x y z
N MET A 1 32.77 -18.40 20.37
CA MET A 1 31.34 -18.44 20.77
C MET A 1 30.53 -17.57 19.81
N GLY A 2 30.26 -18.04 18.58
CA GLY A 2 29.58 -17.23 17.55
C GLY A 2 28.81 -18.07 16.53
N ALA A 3 29.43 -19.15 16.05
CA ALA A 3 28.81 -20.06 15.07
C ALA A 3 27.46 -20.66 15.53
N LEU A 4 27.31 -20.99 16.82
CA LEU A 4 26.04 -21.52 17.34
C LEU A 4 24.92 -20.45 17.37
N ALA A 5 25.26 -19.20 17.71
CA ALA A 5 24.29 -18.11 17.74
C ALA A 5 23.82 -17.73 16.33
N GLU A 6 24.71 -17.79 15.34
CA GLU A 6 24.37 -17.58 13.93
C GLU A 6 23.44 -18.69 13.40
N MET A 7 23.74 -19.95 13.71
CA MET A 7 22.90 -21.10 13.35
C MET A 7 21.48 -20.98 13.93
N GLU A 8 21.35 -20.62 15.21
CA GLU A 8 20.05 -20.42 15.86
C GLU A 8 19.26 -19.28 15.21
N ARG A 9 19.93 -18.18 14.86
CA ARG A 9 19.31 -17.05 14.15
C ARG A 9 18.80 -17.47 12.78
N GLU A 10 19.58 -18.22 12.02
CA GLU A 10 19.17 -18.71 10.70
C GLU A 10 17.93 -19.60 10.78
N LEU A 11 17.88 -20.50 11.77
CA LEU A 11 16.73 -21.37 12.01
C LEU A 11 15.46 -20.56 12.33
N ILE A 12 15.57 -19.49 13.14
CA ILE A 12 14.43 -18.61 13.46
C ILE A 12 13.94 -17.88 12.20
N VAL A 13 14.86 -17.40 11.37
CA VAL A 13 14.52 -16.70 10.11
C VAL A 13 13.80 -17.65 9.16
N GLU A 14 14.30 -18.87 8.99
CA GLU A 14 13.67 -19.88 8.14
C GLU A 14 12.25 -20.21 8.61
N ARG A 15 12.08 -20.46 9.91
CA ARG A 15 10.78 -20.76 10.50
C ARG A 15 9.79 -19.61 10.33
N THR A 16 10.24 -18.37 10.48
CA THR A 16 9.42 -17.17 10.29
C THR A 16 8.97 -17.05 8.82
N ARG A 17 9.88 -17.30 7.87
CA ARG A 17 9.56 -17.28 6.44
C ARG A 17 8.55 -18.37 6.07
N ALA A 18 8.72 -19.59 6.59
CA ALA A 18 7.79 -20.69 6.39
C ALA A 18 6.38 -20.34 6.94
N GLY A 19 6.31 -19.76 8.13
CA GLY A 19 5.04 -19.30 8.72
C GLY A 19 4.37 -18.19 7.90
N LEU A 20 5.13 -17.21 7.40
CA LEU A 20 4.61 -16.16 6.52
C LEU A 20 4.11 -16.73 5.19
N ALA A 21 4.80 -17.71 4.61
CA ALA A 21 4.38 -18.38 3.39
C ALA A 21 3.06 -19.14 3.61
N ALA A 22 2.93 -19.90 4.70
CA ALA A 22 1.69 -20.59 5.06
C ALA A 22 0.53 -19.62 5.28
N ALA A 23 0.76 -18.46 5.93
CA ALA A 23 -0.26 -17.44 6.10
C ALA A 23 -0.70 -16.82 4.78
N ARG A 24 0.23 -16.54 3.86
CA ARG A 24 -0.08 -16.05 2.50
C ARG A 24 -0.89 -17.07 1.69
N ALA A 25 -0.55 -18.36 1.79
CA ALA A 25 -1.31 -19.43 1.13
C ALA A 25 -2.77 -19.51 1.61
N LYS A 26 -3.03 -19.15 2.88
CA LYS A 26 -4.38 -19.01 3.45
C LYS A 26 -5.09 -17.69 3.07
N GLY A 27 -4.52 -16.90 2.17
CA GLY A 27 -5.10 -15.64 1.68
C GLY A 27 -4.74 -14.39 2.51
N ARG A 28 -3.84 -14.49 3.49
CA ARG A 28 -3.40 -13.32 4.26
C ARG A 28 -2.37 -12.50 3.47
N VAL A 29 -2.76 -11.31 3.02
CA VAL A 29 -1.89 -10.40 2.25
C VAL A 29 -0.71 -9.86 3.08
N GLY A 30 -0.93 -9.57 4.37
CA GLY A 30 0.07 -8.93 5.24
C GLY A 30 0.21 -7.42 4.99
N GLY A 31 1.21 -6.79 5.62
CA GLY A 31 1.51 -5.36 5.44
C GLY A 31 0.58 -4.38 6.19
N ARG A 32 0.76 -3.08 5.94
CA ARG A 32 -0.05 -2.01 6.52
C ARG A 32 -1.44 -2.00 5.85
N ARG A 33 -2.51 -2.00 6.66
CA ARG A 33 -3.88 -1.89 6.15
C ARG A 33 -4.07 -0.55 5.41
N PRO A 34 -4.71 -0.54 4.22
CA PRO A 34 -5.05 0.70 3.53
C PRO A 34 -5.94 1.59 4.42
N LYS A 35 -5.63 2.90 4.46
CA LYS A 35 -6.46 3.88 5.19
C LYS A 35 -7.78 4.18 4.48
N LEU A 36 -7.77 4.15 3.13
CA LEU A 36 -8.91 4.48 2.29
C LEU A 36 -9.52 3.23 1.67
N THR A 37 -10.85 3.15 1.64
CA THR A 37 -11.62 2.10 0.96
C THR A 37 -11.67 2.32 -0.55
N SER A 38 -12.05 1.29 -1.30
CA SER A 38 -12.28 1.40 -2.76
C SER A 38 -13.32 2.46 -3.12
N GLU A 39 -14.37 2.57 -2.33
CA GLU A 39 -15.44 3.57 -2.53
C GLU A 39 -14.94 5.00 -2.32
N GLN A 40 -14.11 5.21 -1.28
CA GLN A 40 -13.48 6.51 -1.05
C GLN A 40 -12.55 6.88 -2.20
N TRP A 41 -11.82 5.91 -2.77
CA TRP A 41 -11.03 6.16 -3.98
C TRP A 41 -11.87 6.54 -5.20
N ALA A 42 -13.03 5.91 -5.38
CA ALA A 42 -13.95 6.28 -6.44
C ALA A 42 -14.51 7.70 -6.23
N GLN A 43 -14.84 8.07 -4.99
CA GLN A 43 -15.27 9.42 -4.65
C GLN A 43 -14.18 10.47 -4.90
N ILE A 44 -12.94 10.18 -4.50
CA ILE A 44 -11.78 11.04 -4.81
C ILE A 44 -11.63 11.24 -6.32
N GLY A 45 -11.78 10.17 -7.10
CA GLY A 45 -11.73 10.23 -8.57
C GLY A 45 -12.77 11.20 -9.14
N ARG A 46 -14.03 11.11 -8.70
CA ARG A 46 -15.11 12.02 -9.12
C ARG A 46 -14.81 13.47 -8.75
N LEU A 47 -14.39 13.73 -7.51
CA LEU A 47 -14.05 15.09 -7.08
C LEU A 47 -12.91 15.71 -7.91
N LEU A 48 -11.93 14.89 -8.33
CA LEU A 48 -10.86 15.34 -9.22
C LEU A 48 -11.37 15.66 -10.63
N GLU A 49 -12.35 14.91 -11.13
CA GLU A 49 -13.01 15.15 -12.43
C GLU A 49 -13.89 16.41 -12.39
N ASP A 50 -14.56 16.66 -11.26
CA ASP A 50 -15.34 17.87 -10.99
C ASP A 50 -14.45 19.13 -10.84
N GLY A 51 -13.12 18.98 -10.84
CA GLY A 51 -12.15 20.08 -10.80
C GLY A 51 -11.73 20.52 -9.40
N GLU A 52 -12.07 19.76 -8.34
CA GLU A 52 -11.64 20.09 -6.99
C GLU A 52 -10.12 20.02 -6.81
N SER A 53 -9.59 20.91 -5.98
CA SER A 53 -8.15 20.96 -5.70
C SER A 53 -7.70 19.70 -4.95
N ARG A 54 -6.61 19.08 -5.43
CA ARG A 54 -5.93 17.97 -4.76
C ARG A 54 -5.57 18.27 -3.31
N GLN A 55 -5.28 19.52 -2.97
CA GLN A 55 -5.00 19.95 -1.58
C GLN A 55 -6.25 19.87 -0.71
N ARG A 56 -7.39 20.32 -1.23
CA ARG A 56 -8.68 20.27 -0.53
C ARG A 56 -9.12 18.83 -0.31
N ILE A 57 -9.01 18.00 -1.35
CA ILE A 57 -9.33 16.57 -1.26
C ILE A 57 -8.44 15.88 -0.22
N ALA A 58 -7.14 16.18 -0.20
CA ALA A 58 -6.21 15.66 0.82
C ALA A 58 -6.66 15.99 2.25
N LEU A 59 -7.16 17.21 2.49
CA LEU A 59 -7.69 17.61 3.80
C LEU A 59 -8.98 16.86 4.15
N ILE A 60 -9.92 16.74 3.20
CA ILE A 60 -11.21 16.06 3.42
C ILE A 60 -11.00 14.59 3.82
N PHE A 61 -10.08 13.89 3.13
CA PHE A 61 -9.81 12.47 3.36
C PHE A 61 -8.68 12.22 4.38
N ASP A 62 -8.13 13.28 4.98
CA ASP A 62 -7.00 13.24 5.91
C ASP A 62 -5.83 12.38 5.38
N VAL A 63 -5.40 12.67 4.15
CA VAL A 63 -4.27 11.99 3.49
C VAL A 63 -3.28 13.01 2.96
N GLY A 64 -2.00 12.65 2.93
CA GLY A 64 -0.99 13.50 2.29
C GLY A 64 -1.30 13.69 0.80
N VAL A 65 -1.06 14.89 0.27
CA VAL A 65 -1.24 15.21 -1.17
C VAL A 65 -0.47 14.24 -2.08
N SER A 66 0.70 13.78 -1.62
CA SER A 66 1.50 12.75 -2.29
C SER A 66 0.75 11.42 -2.49
N THR A 67 -0.17 11.07 -1.59
CA THR A 67 -1.00 9.86 -1.70
C THR A 67 -2.04 10.02 -2.81
N ILE A 68 -2.58 11.22 -3.00
CA ILE A 68 -3.47 11.52 -4.12
C ILE A 68 -2.69 11.48 -5.43
N TYR A 69 -1.53 12.13 -5.53
CA TYR A 69 -0.69 12.08 -6.74
C TYR A 69 -0.22 10.66 -7.10
N ARG A 70 0.11 9.83 -6.10
CA ARG A 70 0.50 8.44 -6.32
C ARG A 70 -0.63 7.61 -6.95
N LYS A 71 -1.88 7.90 -6.60
CA LYS A 71 -3.05 7.19 -7.14
C LYS A 71 -3.59 7.82 -8.43
N PHE A 72 -3.56 9.15 -8.52
CA PHE A 72 -4.05 9.97 -9.62
C PHE A 72 -2.94 10.93 -10.09
N PRO A 73 -2.01 10.46 -10.92
CA PRO A 73 -0.92 11.28 -11.42
C PRO A 73 -1.46 12.43 -12.29
N ALA A 74 -0.78 13.59 -12.26
CA ALA A 74 -1.17 14.75 -13.06
C ALA A 74 -0.95 14.52 -14.56
N ASN A 75 -0.01 13.64 -14.93
CA ASN A 75 0.29 13.36 -16.32
C ASN A 75 -0.53 12.17 -16.83
N LYS A 76 -1.67 12.46 -17.48
CA LYS A 76 -2.33 11.51 -18.38
C LYS A 76 -1.63 11.59 -19.74
N ASN A 77 -0.44 11.00 -19.86
CA ASN A 77 0.11 10.73 -21.19
C ASN A 77 -0.84 9.73 -21.86
N ASN A 78 -1.59 10.20 -22.85
CA ASN A 78 -2.33 9.38 -23.81
C ASN A 78 -1.41 8.25 -24.33
N LYS A 79 -1.62 7.03 -23.84
CA LYS A 79 -1.23 5.81 -24.54
C LYS A 79 -2.34 4.77 -24.37
N SER A 80 -3.29 4.85 -25.30
CA SER A 80 -3.75 3.70 -26.08
C SER A 80 -3.15 3.87 -27.49
N PRO A 81 -2.95 2.81 -28.29
CA PRO A 81 -3.42 1.43 -28.16
C PRO A 81 -2.44 0.48 -27.45
#